data_AF-A0A284VPN0-F1
#
_entry.id   AF-A0A284VPN0-F1
#
_cell.length_a   1.000
_cell.length_b   1.000
_cell.length_c   1.000
_cell.angle_alpha   90.00
_cell.angle_beta   90.00
_cell.angle_gamma   90.00
#
_symmetry.space_group_name_H-M   'P 1'
#
loop_
_entity.id
_entity.type
_entity.pdbx_description
1 polymer ?
#
loop_
_entity_poly.entity_id
_entity_poly.type
_entity_poly.pdbx_seq_one_letter_code
_entity_poly.pdbx_strand_id
1 'polypeptide(L)'
;MSLVELKLVKELGYERIECACGMAVLPKDPTPEITATIKKLAIEEGAKFSIIDTSIHPEVIKKYNIKELPAVIIGKNTYSIDENTLRLVIRKEKA
;
A
#
# COMPACT_ATOMS: atom_id res chain seq x y z
N MET A 1 -6.35 -8.67 20.51
CA MET A 1 -5.14 -8.52 19.67
C MET A 1 -5.51 -7.62 18.51
N SER A 2 -4.86 -6.47 18.36
CA SER A 2 -5.05 -5.65 17.16
C SER A 2 -4.45 -6.38 15.97
N LEU A 3 -5.23 -6.59 14.90
CA LEU A 3 -4.71 -7.13 13.65
C LEU A 3 -3.67 -6.15 13.10
N VAL A 4 -2.44 -6.63 12.89
CA VAL A 4 -1.38 -5.86 12.23
C VAL A 4 -1.89 -5.42 10.85
N GLU A 5 -1.65 -4.17 10.48
CA GLU A 5 -2.07 -3.61 9.19
C GLU A 5 -0.83 -3.24 8.36
N LEU A 6 -0.74 -3.78 7.14
CA LEU A 6 0.21 -3.38 6.11
C LEU A 6 -0.46 -2.36 5.20
N LYS A 7 0.09 -1.14 5.18
CA LYS A 7 -0.39 -0.06 4.31
C LYS A 7 0.62 0.12 3.18
N LEU A 8 0.28 -0.31 1.98
CA LEU A 8 1.09 -0.07 0.78
C LEU A 8 0.87 1.37 0.31
N VAL A 9 1.89 2.19 0.39
CA VAL A 9 1.90 3.58 -0.07
C VAL A 9 2.50 3.63 -1.46
N LYS A 10 1.73 4.11 -2.43
CA LYS A 10 2.13 4.18 -3.84
C LYS A 10 1.30 5.21 -4.58
N GLU A 11 1.77 5.62 -5.75
CA GLU A 11 0.96 6.39 -6.69
C GLU A 11 0.02 5.45 -7.44
N LEU A 12 -1.25 5.84 -7.54
CA LEU A 12 -2.21 5.27 -8.47
C LEU A 12 -2.44 6.23 -9.64
N GLY A 13 -2.63 5.65 -10.83
CA GLY A 13 -3.13 6.36 -12.00
C GLY A 13 -4.65 6.35 -12.03
N TYR A 14 -5.23 7.29 -12.77
CA TYR A 14 -6.68 7.35 -12.98
C TYR A 14 -6.97 7.61 -14.44
N GLU A 15 -7.73 6.71 -15.06
CA GLU A 15 -8.18 6.86 -16.44
C GLU A 15 -9.61 7.41 -16.44
N ARG A 16 -9.83 8.46 -17.24
CA ARG A 16 -11.15 9.06 -17.41
C ARG A 16 -11.68 8.66 -18.77
N ILE A 17 -12.86 8.03 -18.78
CA ILE A 17 -13.56 7.64 -20.00
C ILE A 17 -14.83 8.48 -20.08
N GLU A 18 -14.93 9.29 -21.13
CA GLU A 18 -16.17 10.01 -21.46
C GLU A 18 -17.07 9.10 -22.27
N CYS A 19 -18.26 8.82 -21.73
CA CYS A 19 -19.31 8.05 -22.37
C CYS A 19 -20.53 8.95 -22.61
N ALA A 20 -21.41 8.56 -23.53
CA ALA A 20 -22.65 9.30 -23.79
C ALA A 20 -23.55 9.47 -22.54
N CYS A 21 -23.39 8.61 -21.52
CA CYS A 21 -24.12 8.67 -20.25
C CYS A 21 -23.39 9.43 -19.12
N GLY A 22 -22.18 9.95 -19.34
CA GLY A 22 -21.40 10.66 -18.34
C GLY A 22 -19.92 10.25 -18.30
N MET A 23 -19.24 10.54 -17.19
CA MET A 23 -17.80 10.28 -17.02
C MET A 23 -17.57 9.12 -16.05
N ALA A 24 -16.81 8.11 -16.49
CA ALA A 24 -16.29 7.04 -15.63
C ALA A 24 -14.83 7.34 -15.26
N VAL A 25 -14.47 7.14 -13.99
CA VAL A 25 -13.08 7.25 -13.50
C VAL A 25 -12.62 5.89 -13.00
N LEU A 26 -11.63 5.31 -13.65
CA LEU A 26 -11.11 3.98 -13.33
C LEU A 26 -9.73 4.11 -12.67
N PRO A 27 -9.53 3.55 -11.47
CA PRO A 27 -8.20 3.48 -10.88
C PRO A 27 -7.34 2.50 -11.67
N LYS A 28 -6.11 2.91 -11.96
CA LYS A 28 -5.09 2.13 -12.65
C LYS A 28 -3.90 1.96 -11.73
N ASP A 29 -3.63 0.73 -11.35
CA ASP A 29 -2.45 0.40 -10.56
C ASP A 29 -1.22 0.31 -11.48
N PRO A 30 -0.20 1.19 -11.34
CA PRO A 30 1.00 1.15 -12.18
C PRO A 30 1.97 0.03 -11.81
N THR A 31 1.88 -0.54 -10.61
CA THR A 31 2.73 -1.65 -10.14
C THR A 31 1.88 -2.77 -9.51
N PRO A 32 1.03 -3.43 -10.30
CA PRO A 32 0.10 -4.45 -9.81
C PRO A 32 0.81 -5.67 -9.22
N GLU A 33 2.01 -6.00 -9.70
CA GLU A 33 2.86 -7.06 -9.17
C GLU A 33 3.25 -6.80 -7.72
N ILE A 34 3.63 -5.56 -7.37
CA ILE A 34 3.97 -5.17 -6.00
C ILE A 34 2.73 -5.27 -5.11
N THR A 35 1.59 -4.78 -5.59
CA THR A 35 0.31 -4.88 -4.88
C THR A 35 -0.05 -6.34 -4.59
N ALA A 36 0.09 -7.23 -5.59
CA ALA A 36 -0.18 -8.65 -5.43
C ALA A 36 0.76 -9.30 -4.40
N THR A 37 2.05 -8.99 -4.45
CA THR A 37 3.06 -9.49 -3.50
C THR A 37 2.76 -9.07 -2.07
N ILE A 38 2.54 -7.78 -1.81
CA ILE A 38 2.26 -7.30 -0.45
C ILE A 38 0.92 -7.81 0.07
N LYS A 39 -0.10 -7.89 -0.80
CA LYS A 39 -1.40 -8.48 -0.44
C LYS A 39 -1.27 -9.95 -0.07
N LYS A 40 -0.49 -10.72 -0.84
CA LYS A 40 -0.22 -12.14 -0.56
C LYS A 40 0.49 -12.28 0.79
N LEU A 41 1.53 -11.48 1.04
CA LEU A 41 2.26 -11.47 2.30
C LEU A 41 1.33 -11.16 3.49
N ALA A 42 0.45 -10.17 3.35
CA ALA A 42 -0.52 -9.83 4.39
C ALA A 42 -1.46 -11.01 4.69
N ILE A 43 -1.95 -11.71 3.66
CA ILE A 43 -2.82 -12.88 3.84
C ILE A 43 -2.07 -14.04 4.53
N GLU A 44 -0.87 -14.37 4.06
CA GLU A 44 -0.03 -15.44 4.66
C GLU A 44 0.23 -15.17 6.15
N GLU A 45 0.41 -13.91 6.50
CA GLU A 45 0.65 -13.48 7.86
C GLU A 45 -0.65 -13.06 8.58
N GLY A 46 -1.85 -13.33 8.06
CA GLY A 46 -3.10 -12.97 8.76
C GLY A 46 -3.22 -11.50 9.17
N ALA A 47 -2.62 -10.60 8.38
CA ALA A 47 -2.59 -9.17 8.57
C ALA A 47 -3.59 -8.46 7.63
N LYS A 48 -4.07 -7.29 8.04
CA LYS A 48 -4.93 -6.45 7.19
C LYS A 48 -4.08 -5.78 6.12
N PHE A 49 -4.59 -5.71 4.89
CA PHE A 49 -3.96 -4.99 3.78
C PHE A 49 -4.78 -3.76 3.40
N SER A 50 -4.11 -2.63 3.22
CA SER A 50 -4.72 -1.41 2.65
C SER A 50 -3.72 -0.70 1.74
N ILE A 51 -4.24 0.10 0.80
CA ILE A 51 -3.45 0.93 -0.10
C ILE A 51 -3.71 2.39 0.27
N ILE A 52 -2.64 3.18 0.34
CA ILE A 52 -2.72 4.63 0.43
C ILE A 52 -2.20 5.19 -0.90
N ASP A 53 -3.09 5.84 -1.63
CA ASP A 53 -2.74 6.52 -2.87
C ASP A 53 -2.15 7.91 -2.57
N THR A 54 -0.88 8.10 -2.93
CA THR A 54 -0.19 9.39 -2.79
C THR A 54 -0.62 10.44 -3.80
N SER A 55 -1.28 10.05 -4.89
CA SER A 55 -1.88 11.00 -5.84
C SER A 55 -3.05 11.76 -5.21
N ILE A 56 -3.75 11.13 -4.26
CA ILE A 56 -4.85 11.74 -3.49
C ILE A 56 -4.34 12.27 -2.12
N HIS A 57 -3.43 11.53 -1.46
CA HIS A 57 -2.94 11.82 -0.11
C HIS A 57 -1.43 12.07 -0.06
N PRO A 58 -0.90 13.12 -0.72
CA PRO A 58 0.54 13.40 -0.76
C PRO A 58 1.12 13.75 0.63
N GLU A 59 0.28 14.21 1.57
CA GLU A 59 0.68 14.51 2.95
C GLU A 59 1.28 13.32 3.70
N VAL A 60 0.94 12.10 3.28
CA VAL A 60 1.42 10.85 3.90
C VAL A 60 2.94 10.71 3.72
N ILE A 61 3.50 11.15 2.60
CA ILE A 61 4.95 11.10 2.33
C ILE A 61 5.72 11.85 3.42
N LYS A 62 5.28 13.08 3.74
CA LYS A 62 5.90 13.90 4.79
C LYS A 62 5.63 13.33 6.18
N LYS A 63 4.39 12.94 6.45
CA LYS A 63 3.96 12.41 7.77
C LYS A 63 4.75 11.18 8.20
N TYR A 64 5.08 10.30 7.25
CA TYR A 64 5.79 9.05 7.52
C TYR A 64 7.25 9.07 7.04
N ASN A 65 7.77 10.25 6.69
CA ASN A 65 9.15 10.46 6.22
C ASN A 65 9.56 9.46 5.12
N ILE A 66 8.67 9.25 4.14
CA ILE A 66 8.87 8.29 3.05
C ILE A 66 9.87 8.88 2.07
N LYS A 67 10.99 8.18 1.86
CA LYS A 67 12.07 8.63 0.98
C LYS A 67 11.84 8.21 -0.48
N GLU A 68 11.27 7.02 -0.68
CA GLU A 68 11.06 6.42 -1.99
C GLU A 68 9.72 5.67 -2.01
N LEU A 69 9.05 5.69 -3.16
CA LEU A 69 7.83 4.94 -3.43
C LEU A 69 8.11 3.80 -4.43
N PRO A 70 7.37 2.69 -4.37
CA PRO A 70 6.37 2.36 -3.35
C PRO A 70 7.01 1.94 -2.02
N ALA A 71 6.28 2.16 -0.92
CA ALA A 71 6.72 1.81 0.44
C ALA A 71 5.61 1.13 1.24
N VAL A 72 5.96 0.40 2.30
CA VAL A 72 4.97 -0.20 3.22
C VAL A 72 5.07 0.46 4.59
N ILE A 73 3.94 0.87 5.15
CA ILE A 73 3.84 1.28 6.54
C ILE A 73 3.29 0.12 7.36
N ILE A 74 3.98 -0.21 8.45
CA ILE A 74 3.53 -1.16 9.48
C ILE A 74 3.64 -0.44 10.82
N GLY A 75 2.51 -0.32 11.53
CA GLY A 75 2.44 0.46 12.77
C GLY A 75 2.79 1.94 12.55
N LYS A 76 3.93 2.39 13.09
CA LYS A 76 4.45 3.77 12.95
C LYS A 76 5.68 3.88 12.03
N ASN A 77 6.15 2.75 11.49
CA ASN A 77 7.40 2.67 10.75
C ASN A 77 7.15 2.46 9.26
N THR A 78 8.07 2.96 8.44
CA THR A 78 8.06 2.84 6.99
C THR A 78 9.18 1.88 6.56
N TYR A 79 8.86 1.00 5.62
CA TYR A 79 9.75 -0.05 5.11
C TYR A 79 9.76 -0.04 3.57
N SER A 80 10.89 -0.45 2.99
CA SER A 80 10.99 -0.74 1.56
C SER A 80 10.26 -2.05 1.21
N ILE A 81 10.03 -2.28 -0.08
CA ILE A 81 9.42 -3.52 -0.60
C ILE A 81 10.45 -4.66 -0.56
N ASP A 82 10.69 -5.22 0.63
CA ASP A 82 11.50 -6.43 0.82
C ASP A 82 10.70 -7.47 1.63
N GLU A 83 10.34 -8.59 0.99
CA GLU A 83 9.46 -9.59 1.60
C GLU A 83 10.00 -10.16 2.91
N ASN A 84 11.31 -10.42 2.98
CA ASN A 84 11.93 -11.02 4.17
C ASN A 84 11.87 -10.07 5.36
N THR A 85 12.22 -8.81 5.15
CA THR A 85 12.16 -7.75 6.16
C THR A 85 10.72 -7.55 6.62
N LEU A 86 9.78 -7.41 5.69
CA LEU A 86 8.36 -7.21 6.02
C LEU A 86 7.80 -8.39 6.82
N ARG A 87 8.10 -9.63 6.43
CA ARG A 87 7.68 -10.83 7.17
C ARG A 87 8.19 -10.85 8.60
N LEU A 88 9.47 -10.53 8.80
CA LEU A 88 10.07 -10.46 10.13
C LEU A 88 9.41 -9.38 11.01
N VAL A 89 9.14 -8.21 10.43
CA VAL A 89 8.50 -7.09 11.14
C VAL A 89 7.06 -7.44 11.54
N ILE A 90 6.27 -8.02 10.63
CA ILE A 90 4.88 -8.41 10.92
C ILE A 90 4.83 -9.41 12.07
N ARG A 91 5.72 -10.41 12.07
CA ARG A 91 5.81 -11.41 13.14
C ARG A 91 6.22 -10.78 14.47
N LYS A 92 7.11 -9.79 14.45
CA LYS A 92 7.53 -9.05 15.65
C LYS A 92 6.40 -8.19 16.22
N GLU A 93 5.56 -7.56 15.39
CA GLU A 93 4.41 -6.77 15.86
C GLU A 93 3.24 -7.63 16.39
N LYS A 94 3.17 -8.90 16.01
CA LYS A 94 2.19 -9.85 16.54
C LYS A 94 2.54 -10.42 17.91
N ALA A 95 3.84 -10.51 18.22
CA ALA A 95 4.39 -11.12 19.42
C ALA A 95 4.21 -10.20 20.64
#